data_AF-A0A843L267-F1
#
_entry.id   AF-A0A843L267-F1
#
_cell.length_a   1.000
_cell.length_b   1.000
_cell.length_c   1.000
_cell.angle_alpha   90.00
_cell.angle_beta   90.00
_cell.angle_gamma   90.00
#
_symmetry.space_group_name_H-M   'P 1'
#
loop_
_entity.id
_entity.type
_entity.pdbx_description
1 polymer ?
#
loop_
_entity_poly.entity_id
_entity_poly.type
_entity_poly.pdbx_seq_one_letter_code
_entity_poly.pdbx_strand_id
1 'polypeptide(L)'
;MRLGVSPTTIGLTVVAFGTSLPELVVSTEAFRKGNYAIATGNVVGSNIANIGLILGIVGLLMPSICSLPGSRPRLLENALLTLAATIVFVLFAFRGYFDFLSGIVFLLIFSLILYRMWIHGPDLDTPDTPPTRHPLLLTVAGLIMVVLGAELLLAGAIEIAEILTIPPAVIGLSMVAVGTSLPELATSAVAAIQKKPGISIGNLLGSNIFNLLFVIGLNSLFFTIPVPEMKDIFVMAIFTIAIFVLFIRKICETRVWGILLLGGYLLYILFLFGII
;
A
#
# COMPACT_ATOMS: atom_id res chain seq x y z
N MET A 1 23.05 -4.68 4.42
CA MET A 1 22.06 -5.33 5.32
C MET A 1 22.81 -5.98 6.47
N ARG A 2 22.52 -5.64 7.74
CA ARG A 2 23.29 -6.14 8.92
C ARG A 2 22.53 -7.14 9.81
N LEU A 3 21.21 -7.30 9.63
CA LEU A 3 20.35 -8.06 10.56
C LEU A 3 19.99 -9.47 10.06
N GLY A 4 20.54 -9.94 8.93
CA GLY A 4 20.13 -11.23 8.36
C GLY A 4 18.64 -11.26 8.01
N VAL A 5 18.06 -10.15 7.56
CA VAL A 5 16.65 -10.05 7.16
C VAL A 5 16.57 -9.86 5.65
N SER A 6 15.61 -10.52 5.00
CA SER A 6 15.48 -10.48 3.54
C SER A 6 15.15 -9.05 3.03
N PRO A 7 15.58 -8.66 1.81
CA PRO A 7 15.23 -7.36 1.23
C PRO A 7 13.71 -7.16 1.13
N THR A 8 13.00 -8.24 0.84
CA THR A 8 11.54 -8.26 0.77
C THR A 8 10.90 -8.02 2.13
N THR A 9 11.41 -8.64 3.19
CA THR A 9 10.94 -8.43 4.56
C THR A 9 11.23 -7.00 5.02
N ILE A 10 12.40 -6.42 4.70
CA ILE A 10 12.70 -5.01 5.00
C ILE A 10 11.72 -4.08 4.27
N GLY A 11 11.47 -4.34 2.99
CA GLY A 11 10.48 -3.59 2.20
C GLY A 11 9.09 -3.68 2.84
N LEU A 12 8.64 -4.88 3.18
CA LEU A 12 7.30 -5.15 3.70
C LEU A 12 7.09 -4.72 5.15
N THR A 13 8.16 -4.50 5.91
CA THR A 13 8.09 -4.07 7.31
C THR A 13 8.59 -2.63 7.46
N VAL A 14 9.90 -2.42 7.55
CA VAL A 14 10.47 -1.11 7.90
C VAL A 14 10.11 -0.03 6.87
N VAL A 15 10.22 -0.33 5.58
CA VAL A 15 9.93 0.66 4.54
C VAL A 15 8.43 0.91 4.47
N ALA A 16 7.63 -0.14 4.30
CA ALA A 16 6.17 -0.05 4.23
C ALA A 16 5.56 0.66 5.44
N PHE A 17 5.99 0.31 6.65
CA PHE A 17 5.50 0.95 7.87
C PHE A 17 5.86 2.43 7.91
N GLY A 18 7.08 2.78 7.50
CA GLY A 18 7.54 4.16 7.46
C GLY A 18 6.81 4.99 6.42
N THR A 19 6.67 4.47 5.20
CA THR A 19 6.02 5.19 4.10
C THR A 19 4.52 5.31 4.32
N SER A 20 3.89 4.37 5.03
CA SER A 20 2.45 4.40 5.32
C SER A 20 2.07 5.12 6.63
N LEU A 21 3.04 5.79 7.27
CA LEU A 21 2.76 6.69 8.40
C LEU A 21 1.82 7.85 8.03
N PRO A 22 1.95 8.52 6.86
CA PRO A 22 1.02 9.56 6.43
C PRO A 22 -0.41 9.04 6.34
N GLU A 23 -0.63 7.85 5.78
CA GLU A 23 -1.96 7.21 5.73
C GLU A 23 -2.51 7.02 7.13
N LEU A 24 -1.71 6.49 8.06
CA LEU A 24 -2.12 6.32 9.45
C LEU A 24 -2.50 7.66 10.09
N VAL A 25 -1.64 8.67 9.98
CA VAL A 25 -1.84 9.98 10.62
C VAL A 25 -3.05 10.69 10.05
N VAL A 26 -3.15 10.76 8.72
CA VAL A 26 -4.25 11.45 8.01
C VAL A 26 -5.58 10.75 8.27
N SER A 27 -5.65 9.42 8.20
CA SER A 27 -6.89 8.69 8.49
C SER A 27 -7.30 8.81 9.97
N THR A 28 -6.34 8.70 10.90
CA THR A 28 -6.62 8.85 12.35
C THR A 28 -7.15 10.25 12.67
N GLU A 29 -6.53 11.29 12.11
CA GLU A 29 -6.97 12.67 12.31
C GLU A 29 -8.35 12.94 11.70
N ALA A 30 -8.62 12.38 10.52
CA ALA A 30 -9.93 12.47 9.89
C ALA A 30 -11.02 11.73 10.71
N PHE A 31 -10.72 10.56 11.29
CA PHE A 31 -11.63 9.88 12.23
C PHE A 31 -11.91 10.73 13.48
N ARG A 32 -10.86 11.30 14.08
CA ARG A 32 -10.99 12.19 15.26
C ARG A 32 -11.87 13.41 14.98
N LYS A 33 -11.83 13.93 13.75
CA LYS A 33 -12.66 15.05 13.27
C LYS A 33 -14.07 14.65 12.82
N GLY A 34 -14.40 13.37 12.81
CA GLY A 34 -15.68 12.85 12.33
C GLY A 34 -15.80 12.76 10.80
N ASN A 35 -14.71 12.99 10.06
CA ASN A 35 -14.65 12.92 8.60
C ASN A 35 -14.38 11.47 8.13
N TYR A 36 -15.26 10.54 8.51
CA TYR A 36 -15.09 9.11 8.24
C TYR A 36 -14.94 8.78 6.75
N ALA A 37 -15.63 9.49 5.86
CA ALA A 37 -15.55 9.28 4.42
C ALA A 37 -14.15 9.58 3.84
N ILE A 38 -13.49 10.63 4.33
CA ILE A 38 -12.10 10.94 3.93
C ILE A 38 -11.16 9.87 4.49
N ALA A 39 -11.35 9.49 5.76
CA ALA A 39 -10.48 8.55 6.45
C ALA A 39 -10.51 7.13 5.84
N THR A 40 -11.70 6.58 5.60
CA THR A 40 -11.84 5.26 4.96
C THR A 40 -11.56 5.31 3.47
N GLY A 41 -11.92 6.41 2.82
CA GLY A 41 -11.56 6.70 1.43
C GLY A 41 -10.04 6.70 1.24
N ASN A 42 -9.28 7.35 2.13
CA ASN A 42 -7.82 7.34 2.10
C ASN A 42 -7.28 5.91 2.17
N VAL A 43 -7.73 5.10 3.14
CA VAL A 43 -7.25 3.71 3.26
C VAL A 43 -7.55 2.88 2.01
N VAL A 44 -8.79 2.86 1.54
CA VAL A 44 -9.18 2.06 0.37
C VAL A 44 -8.54 2.59 -0.90
N GLY A 45 -8.52 3.91 -1.07
CA GLY A 45 -7.89 4.60 -2.19
C GLY A 45 -6.39 4.35 -2.26
N SER A 46 -5.66 4.41 -1.14
CA SER A 46 -4.22 4.13 -1.10
C SER A 46 -3.93 2.68 -1.49
N ASN A 47 -4.77 1.72 -1.07
CA ASN A 47 -4.64 0.33 -1.52
C ASN A 47 -4.84 0.19 -3.03
N ILE A 48 -5.83 0.91 -3.60
CA ILE A 48 -6.08 0.94 -5.04
C ILE A 48 -4.91 1.62 -5.78
N ALA A 49 -4.41 2.76 -5.29
CA ALA A 49 -3.30 3.50 -5.88
C ALA A 49 -1.99 2.70 -5.84
N ASN A 50 -1.67 2.07 -4.72
CA ASN A 50 -0.47 1.22 -4.59
C ASN A 50 -0.41 0.13 -5.67
N ILE A 51 -1.55 -0.46 -6.01
CA ILE A 51 -1.63 -1.51 -7.02
C ILE A 51 -1.78 -0.93 -8.43
N GLY A 52 -2.77 -0.09 -8.64
CA GLY A 52 -3.14 0.43 -9.96
C GLY A 52 -2.10 1.41 -10.51
N LEU A 53 -1.70 2.37 -9.68
CA LEU A 53 -0.75 3.41 -10.05
C LEU A 53 0.69 2.96 -9.84
N ILE A 54 1.06 2.61 -8.60
CA ILE A 54 2.48 2.45 -8.25
C ILE A 54 3.06 1.16 -8.82
N LEU A 55 2.41 0.02 -8.59
CA LEU A 55 2.84 -1.24 -9.21
C LEU A 55 2.75 -1.17 -10.74
N GLY A 56 1.78 -0.44 -11.27
CA GLY A 56 1.67 -0.11 -12.70
C GLY A 56 2.92 0.57 -13.25
N ILE A 57 3.36 1.66 -12.62
CA ILE A 57 4.61 2.38 -12.95
C ILE A 57 5.83 1.47 -12.78
N VAL A 58 5.93 0.75 -11.66
CA VAL A 58 7.04 -0.16 -11.38
C VAL A 58 7.16 -1.26 -12.45
N GLY A 59 6.04 -1.79 -12.93
CA GLY A 59 6.00 -2.78 -14.02
C GLY A 59 6.56 -2.24 -15.34
N LEU A 60 6.43 -0.93 -15.60
CA LEU A 60 7.04 -0.27 -16.76
C LEU A 60 8.53 0.02 -16.55
N LEU A 61 8.91 0.49 -15.35
CA LEU A 61 10.29 0.81 -14.99
C LEU A 61 11.19 -0.42 -14.92
N MET A 62 10.65 -1.56 -14.49
CA MET A 62 11.41 -2.81 -14.35
C MET A 62 10.64 -4.01 -14.92
N PRO A 63 10.70 -4.22 -16.25
CA PRO A 63 10.02 -5.33 -16.91
C PRO A 63 10.52 -6.72 -16.48
N SER A 64 11.73 -6.83 -15.95
CA SER A 64 12.31 -8.10 -15.51
C SER A 64 11.91 -8.53 -14.09
N ILE A 65 10.91 -7.89 -13.47
CA ILE A 65 10.60 -8.09 -12.04
C ILE A 65 10.27 -9.55 -11.69
N CYS A 66 9.59 -10.26 -12.60
CA CYS A 66 9.20 -11.65 -12.38
C CYS A 66 10.19 -12.67 -12.96
N SER A 67 11.21 -12.22 -13.70
CA SER A 67 12.21 -13.11 -14.31
C SER A 67 13.45 -13.30 -13.44
N LEU A 68 13.49 -12.66 -12.26
CA LEU A 68 14.59 -12.82 -11.32
C LEU A 68 14.48 -14.19 -10.62
N PRO A 69 15.48 -15.08 -10.79
CA PRO A 69 15.50 -16.40 -10.16
C PRO A 69 15.32 -16.30 -8.63
N GLY A 70 14.65 -17.27 -8.01
CA GLY A 70 14.49 -17.35 -6.55
C GLY A 70 13.44 -16.42 -5.92
N SER A 71 13.09 -15.30 -6.56
CA SER A 71 12.17 -14.29 -5.99
C SER A 71 10.68 -14.68 -6.07
N ARG A 72 10.32 -15.57 -7.01
CA ARG A 72 8.92 -15.85 -7.37
C ARG A 72 8.06 -16.51 -6.27
N PRO A 73 8.52 -17.55 -5.54
CA PRO A 73 7.71 -18.16 -4.48
C PRO A 73 7.36 -17.17 -3.36
N ARG A 74 8.31 -16.31 -2.98
CA ARG A 74 8.11 -15.28 -1.96
C ARG A 74 7.17 -14.16 -2.43
N LEU A 75 7.28 -13.75 -3.69
CA LEU A 75 6.34 -12.79 -4.26
C LEU A 75 4.91 -13.33 -4.27
N LEU A 76 4.74 -14.61 -4.60
CA LEU A 76 3.44 -15.28 -4.58
C LEU A 76 2.91 -15.41 -3.15
N GLU A 77 3.76 -15.74 -2.18
CA GLU A 77 3.40 -15.75 -0.76
C GLU A 77 2.91 -14.37 -0.28
N ASN A 78 3.64 -13.30 -0.58
CA ASN A 78 3.23 -11.94 -0.19
C ASN A 78 1.94 -11.49 -0.89
N ALA A 79 1.76 -11.86 -2.17
CA ALA A 79 0.51 -11.61 -2.89
C ALA A 79 -0.66 -12.37 -2.25
N LEU A 80 -0.44 -13.61 -1.80
CA LEU A 80 -1.44 -14.40 -1.06
C LEU A 80 -1.78 -13.78 0.30
N LEU A 81 -0.79 -13.28 1.04
CA LEU A 81 -1.01 -12.59 2.32
C LEU A 81 -1.83 -11.32 2.12
N THR A 82 -1.52 -10.54 1.06
CA THR A 82 -2.27 -9.33 0.70
C THR A 82 -3.71 -9.66 0.30
N LEU A 83 -3.90 -10.73 -0.50
CA LEU A 83 -5.22 -11.22 -0.88
C LEU A 83 -6.01 -11.71 0.34
N ALA A 84 -5.37 -12.44 1.26
CA ALA A 84 -6.01 -12.89 2.50
C ALA A 84 -6.44 -11.71 3.38
N ALA A 85 -5.56 -10.70 3.55
CA ALA A 85 -5.90 -9.46 4.27
C ALA A 85 -7.09 -8.74 3.64
N THR A 86 -7.12 -8.68 2.30
CA THR A 86 -8.23 -8.08 1.54
C THR A 86 -9.52 -8.86 1.71
N ILE A 87 -9.48 -10.19 1.65
CA ILE A 87 -10.66 -11.04 1.88
C ILE A 87 -11.21 -10.82 3.28
N VAL A 88 -10.35 -10.83 4.31
CA VAL A 88 -10.75 -10.55 5.70
C VAL A 88 -11.41 -9.17 5.81
N PHE A 89 -10.80 -8.15 5.22
CA PHE A 89 -11.34 -6.79 5.20
C PHE A 89 -12.74 -6.75 4.56
N VAL A 90 -12.91 -7.35 3.38
CA VAL A 90 -14.19 -7.43 2.65
C VAL A 90 -15.26 -8.16 3.46
N LEU A 91 -14.90 -9.30 4.09
CA LEU A 91 -15.84 -10.08 4.91
C LEU A 91 -16.37 -9.27 6.09
N PHE A 92 -15.51 -8.51 6.76
CA PHE A 92 -15.93 -7.61 7.85
C PHE A 92 -16.70 -6.40 7.32
N ALA A 93 -16.38 -5.90 6.12
CA ALA A 93 -17.08 -4.77 5.52
C ALA A 93 -18.57 -5.06 5.25
N PHE A 94 -18.96 -6.31 5.01
CA PHE A 94 -20.37 -6.69 4.86
C PHE A 94 -21.23 -6.42 6.10
N ARG A 95 -20.62 -6.21 7.27
CA ARG A 95 -21.33 -5.77 8.48
C ARG A 95 -21.76 -4.30 8.44
N GLY A 96 -21.22 -3.51 7.51
CA GLY A 96 -21.49 -2.07 7.36
C GLY A 96 -20.63 -1.16 8.26
N TYR A 97 -19.88 -1.72 9.21
CA TYR A 97 -19.00 -0.96 10.09
C TYR A 97 -17.85 -1.84 10.63
N PHE A 98 -16.74 -1.18 10.97
CA PHE A 98 -15.65 -1.75 11.76
C PHE A 98 -15.74 -1.23 13.20
N ASP A 99 -15.78 -2.14 14.16
CA ASP A 99 -15.88 -1.83 15.59
C ASP A 99 -14.66 -2.37 16.36
N PHE A 100 -14.71 -2.25 17.68
CA PHE A 100 -13.66 -2.74 18.57
C PHE A 100 -13.27 -4.20 18.29
N LEU A 101 -14.24 -5.07 17.97
CA LEU A 101 -13.98 -6.46 17.63
C LEU A 101 -13.21 -6.57 16.29
N SER A 102 -13.63 -5.82 15.27
CA SER A 102 -12.87 -5.71 14.01
C SER A 102 -11.44 -5.26 14.27
N GLY A 103 -11.25 -4.29 15.16
CA GLY A 103 -9.95 -3.78 15.57
C GLY A 103 -9.02 -4.85 16.14
N ILE A 104 -9.51 -5.59 17.13
CA ILE A 104 -8.73 -6.70 17.73
C ILE A 104 -8.39 -7.75 16.67
N VAL A 105 -9.37 -8.18 15.87
CA VAL A 105 -9.16 -9.24 14.87
C VAL A 105 -8.12 -8.80 13.83
N PHE A 106 -8.24 -7.60 13.30
CA PHE A 106 -7.30 -7.09 12.29
C PHE A 106 -5.88 -6.96 12.83
N LEU A 107 -5.72 -6.45 14.06
CA LEU A 107 -4.40 -6.33 14.70
C LEU A 107 -3.78 -7.69 15.05
N LEU A 108 -4.59 -8.68 15.44
CA LEU A 108 -4.10 -10.05 15.66
C LEU A 108 -3.63 -10.70 14.36
N ILE A 109 -4.39 -10.56 13.27
CA ILE A 109 -4.00 -11.07 11.95
C ILE A 109 -2.74 -10.36 11.45
N PHE A 110 -2.67 -9.03 11.59
CA PHE A 110 -1.49 -8.26 11.24
C PHE A 110 -0.25 -8.73 12.01
N SER A 111 -0.39 -8.94 13.32
CA SER A 111 0.69 -9.44 14.18
C SER A 111 1.14 -10.85 13.80
N LEU A 112 0.19 -11.73 13.43
CA LEU A 112 0.50 -13.08 12.95
C LEU A 112 1.25 -13.05 11.61
N ILE A 113 0.88 -12.16 10.70
CA ILE A 113 1.58 -11.96 9.42
C ILE A 113 3.02 -11.51 9.69
N LEU A 114 3.22 -10.49 10.55
CA LEU A 114 4.56 -10.03 10.92
C LEU A 114 5.41 -11.13 11.56
N TYR A 115 4.82 -11.93 12.45
CA TYR A 115 5.50 -13.05 13.09
C TYR A 115 5.94 -14.11 12.07
N ARG A 116 5.06 -14.49 11.14
CA ARG A 116 5.39 -15.44 10.07
C ARG A 116 6.54 -14.96 9.20
N MET A 117 6.54 -13.67 8.88
CA MET A 117 7.59 -13.05 8.07
C MET A 117 8.92 -12.91 8.79
N TRP A 118 8.90 -12.74 10.10
CA TRP A 118 10.11 -12.71 10.92
C TRP A 118 10.81 -14.08 10.97
N ILE A 119 10.03 -15.16 11.06
CA ILE A 119 10.55 -16.53 11.14
C ILE A 119 11.10 -17.03 9.81
N HIS A 120 10.53 -16.59 8.68
CA HIS A 120 11.07 -16.91 7.36
C HIS A 120 12.31 -16.05 7.10
N GLY A 121 13.49 -16.61 7.40
CA GLY A 121 14.80 -15.95 7.37
C GLY A 121 15.21 -15.33 6.02
N PRO A 122 16.43 -14.77 5.94
CA PRO A 122 16.89 -13.95 4.82
C PRO A 122 16.86 -14.70 3.48
N ASP A 123 16.77 -13.96 2.38
CA ASP A 123 17.01 -14.53 1.05
C ASP A 123 18.47 -14.98 0.94
N LEU A 124 18.72 -16.11 0.26
CA LEU A 124 20.07 -16.61 -0.02
C LEU A 124 20.87 -15.66 -0.94
N ASP A 125 20.19 -14.76 -1.66
CA ASP A 125 20.75 -13.85 -2.66
C ASP A 125 20.80 -12.38 -2.21
N THR A 126 20.97 -12.09 -0.91
CA THR A 126 21.15 -10.70 -0.46
C THR A 126 22.43 -10.11 -1.06
N PRO A 127 22.37 -9.01 -1.85
CA PRO A 127 23.58 -8.39 -2.38
C PRO A 127 24.48 -7.93 -1.24
N ASP A 128 25.76 -8.33 -1.31
CA ASP A 128 26.81 -7.83 -0.42
C ASP A 128 26.99 -6.33 -0.68
N THR A 129 26.25 -5.54 0.08
CA THR A 129 26.32 -4.08 0.04
C THR A 129 27.31 -3.64 1.11
N PRO A 130 28.37 -2.90 0.73
CA PRO A 130 29.35 -2.45 1.70
C PRO A 130 28.67 -1.64 2.80
N PRO A 131 29.05 -1.84 4.07
CA PRO A 131 28.35 -1.23 5.18
C PRO A 131 28.46 0.29 5.12
N THR A 132 27.31 0.95 4.97
CA THR A 132 27.20 2.41 5.14
C THR A 132 27.52 2.78 6.59
N ARG A 133 28.20 3.91 6.82
CA ARG A 133 28.63 4.31 8.17
C ARG A 133 27.46 4.65 9.12
N HIS A 134 26.36 5.20 8.58
CA HIS A 134 25.18 5.60 9.36
C HIS A 134 23.86 5.17 8.70
N PRO A 135 23.56 3.85 8.63
CA PRO A 135 22.41 3.35 7.89
C PRO A 135 21.08 3.81 8.52
N LEU A 136 20.96 3.78 9.85
CA LEU A 136 19.77 4.21 10.56
C LEU A 136 19.47 5.70 10.32
N LEU A 137 20.50 6.54 10.45
CA LEU A 137 20.37 7.99 10.25
C LEU A 137 19.92 8.31 8.82
N LEU A 138 20.50 7.64 7.82
CA LEU A 138 20.10 7.82 6.42
C LEU A 138 18.67 7.34 6.15
N THR A 139 18.25 6.21 6.73
CA THR A 139 16.88 5.70 6.59
C THR A 139 15.87 6.67 7.21
N VAL A 140 16.11 7.13 8.44
CA VAL A 140 15.21 8.05 9.15
C VAL A 140 15.16 9.40 8.44
N ALA A 141 16.31 9.98 8.08
CA ALA A 141 16.36 11.26 7.38
C ALA A 141 15.68 11.18 5.99
N GLY A 142 15.93 10.10 5.24
CA GLY A 142 15.28 9.86 3.96
C GLY A 142 13.76 9.76 4.10
N LEU A 143 13.28 9.03 5.11
CA LEU A 143 11.85 8.90 5.35
C LEU A 143 11.19 10.25 5.70
N ILE A 144 11.81 11.03 6.58
CA ILE A 144 11.32 12.38 6.94
C ILE A 144 11.22 13.27 5.70
N MET A 145 12.24 13.29 4.84
CA MET A 145 12.23 14.13 3.63
C MET A 145 11.12 13.73 2.66
N VAL A 146 10.90 12.43 2.47
CA VAL A 146 9.87 11.93 1.56
C VAL A 146 8.47 12.23 2.10
N VAL A 147 8.23 12.02 3.40
CA VAL A 147 6.96 12.33 4.06
C VAL A 147 6.67 13.83 4.00
N LEU A 148 7.65 14.68 4.34
CA LEU A 148 7.48 16.13 4.29
C LEU A 148 7.16 16.63 2.87
N GLY A 149 7.84 16.08 1.86
CA GLY A 149 7.55 16.41 0.46
C GLY A 149 6.12 16.03 0.04
N ALA A 150 5.64 14.88 0.51
CA ALA A 150 4.28 14.43 0.26
C ALA A 150 3.23 15.32 0.96
N GLU A 151 3.47 15.71 2.21
CA GLU A 151 2.58 16.60 2.97
C GLU A 151 2.40 17.97 2.28
N LEU A 152 3.49 18.56 1.78
CA LEU A 152 3.44 19.84 1.08
C LEU A 152 2.59 19.78 -0.19
N LEU A 153 2.70 18.69 -0.96
CA LEU A 153 1.90 18.48 -2.17
C LEU A 153 0.42 18.23 -1.79
N LEU A 154 0.18 17.40 -0.78
CA LEU A 154 -1.17 17.05 -0.34
C LEU A 154 -1.94 18.29 0.17
N ALA A 155 -1.29 19.15 0.95
CA ALA A 155 -1.93 20.36 1.49
C ALA A 155 -2.49 21.26 0.38
N GLY A 156 -1.70 21.53 -0.66
CA GLY A 156 -2.17 22.33 -1.81
C GLY A 156 -3.24 21.62 -2.64
N ALA A 157 -3.15 20.29 -2.78
CA ALA A 157 -4.12 19.50 -3.52
C ALA A 157 -5.51 19.48 -2.87
N ILE A 158 -5.57 19.38 -1.53
CA ILE A 158 -6.84 19.41 -0.78
C ILE A 158 -7.49 20.79 -0.88
N GLU A 159 -6.74 21.87 -0.70
CA GLU A 159 -7.29 23.23 -0.77
C GLU A 159 -7.94 23.51 -2.14
N ILE A 160 -7.30 23.08 -3.22
CA ILE A 160 -7.88 23.17 -4.57
C ILE A 160 -9.16 22.33 -4.68
N ALA A 161 -9.17 21.10 -4.15
CA ALA A 161 -10.31 20.20 -4.26
C ALA A 161 -11.55 20.71 -3.48
N GLU A 162 -11.32 21.34 -2.32
CA GLU A 162 -12.38 21.96 -1.53
C GLU A 162 -12.98 23.19 -2.25
N ILE A 163 -12.15 24.02 -2.89
CA ILE A 163 -12.61 25.14 -3.73
C ILE A 163 -13.48 24.64 -4.90
N LEU A 164 -13.13 23.50 -5.48
CA LEU A 164 -13.87 22.87 -6.58
C LEU A 164 -15.12 22.09 -6.10
N THR A 165 -15.47 22.15 -4.81
CA THR A 165 -16.65 21.51 -4.21
C THR A 165 -16.73 19.99 -4.45
N ILE A 166 -15.57 19.34 -4.48
CA ILE A 166 -15.48 17.89 -4.72
C ILE A 166 -15.99 17.12 -3.48
N PRO A 167 -16.77 16.02 -3.64
CA PRO A 167 -17.27 15.25 -2.51
C PRO A 167 -16.15 14.70 -1.61
N PRO A 168 -16.31 14.70 -0.26
CA PRO A 168 -15.27 14.24 0.66
C PRO A 168 -14.81 12.80 0.43
N ALA A 169 -15.72 11.89 0.07
CA ALA A 169 -15.37 10.50 -0.25
C ALA A 169 -14.45 10.43 -1.49
N VAL A 170 -14.74 11.24 -2.52
CA VAL A 170 -13.91 11.36 -3.72
C VAL A 170 -12.53 11.91 -3.39
N ILE A 171 -12.46 12.96 -2.57
CA ILE A 171 -11.19 13.54 -2.08
C ILE A 171 -10.37 12.48 -1.35
N GLY A 172 -11.00 11.72 -0.45
CA GLY A 172 -10.37 10.62 0.30
C GLY A 172 -9.80 9.54 -0.61
N LEU A 173 -10.62 9.00 -1.51
CA LEU A 173 -10.28 7.89 -2.41
C LEU A 173 -9.26 8.26 -3.50
N SER A 174 -9.09 9.55 -3.81
CA SER A 174 -8.22 10.02 -4.90
C SER A 174 -7.07 10.89 -4.41
N MET A 175 -7.32 12.17 -4.12
CA MET A 175 -6.28 13.16 -3.83
C MET A 175 -5.53 12.84 -2.54
N VAL A 176 -6.27 12.49 -1.49
CA VAL A 176 -5.66 12.14 -0.20
C VAL A 176 -4.92 10.82 -0.31
N ALA A 177 -5.58 9.79 -0.86
CA ALA A 177 -4.97 8.49 -1.12
C ALA A 177 -3.67 8.57 -1.95
N VAL A 178 -3.68 9.34 -3.04
CA VAL A 178 -2.47 9.52 -3.87
C VAL A 178 -1.40 10.29 -3.12
N GLY A 179 -1.78 11.38 -2.43
CA GLY A 179 -0.84 12.22 -1.69
C GLY A 179 -0.15 11.48 -0.56
N THR A 180 -0.90 10.70 0.23
CA THR A 180 -0.35 9.88 1.32
C THR A 180 0.51 8.74 0.80
N SER A 181 0.22 8.19 -0.40
CA SER A 181 1.00 7.12 -1.03
C SER A 181 2.15 7.60 -1.96
N LEU A 182 2.43 8.91 -2.01
CA LEU A 182 3.61 9.43 -2.70
C LEU A 182 4.95 8.89 -2.14
N PRO A 183 5.12 8.70 -0.81
CA PRO A 183 6.29 8.07 -0.26
C PRO A 183 6.53 6.66 -0.78
N GLU A 184 5.47 5.86 -0.86
CA GLU A 184 5.46 4.52 -1.45
C GLU A 184 5.87 4.57 -2.91
N LEU A 185 5.34 5.55 -3.66
CA LEU A 185 5.66 5.71 -5.08
C LEU A 185 7.14 6.02 -5.27
N ALA A 186 7.66 6.99 -4.52
CA ALA A 186 9.06 7.40 -4.60
C ALA A 186 10.00 6.25 -4.22
N THR A 187 9.76 5.60 -3.08
CA THR A 187 10.61 4.51 -2.59
C THR A 187 10.55 3.28 -3.49
N SER A 188 9.37 2.88 -3.96
CA SER A 188 9.19 1.71 -4.82
C SER A 188 9.75 1.94 -6.22
N ALA A 189 9.57 3.14 -6.79
CA ALA A 189 10.14 3.51 -8.08
C ALA A 189 11.67 3.56 -8.03
N VAL A 190 12.25 4.21 -7.00
CA VAL A 190 13.72 4.24 -6.83
C VAL A 190 14.27 2.83 -6.63
N ALA A 191 13.62 1.98 -5.84
CA ALA A 191 14.02 0.59 -5.67
C ALA A 191 13.95 -0.21 -6.99
N ALA A 192 12.92 0.04 -7.82
CA ALA A 192 12.79 -0.57 -9.13
C ALA A 192 13.90 -0.13 -10.10
N ILE A 193 14.20 1.18 -10.15
CA ILE A 193 15.30 1.74 -10.96
C ILE A 193 16.65 1.14 -10.54
N GLN A 194 16.84 0.93 -9.23
CA GLN A 194 18.04 0.29 -8.68
C GLN A 194 18.03 -1.25 -8.83
N LYS A 195 17.05 -1.83 -9.52
CA LYS A 195 16.90 -3.29 -9.71
C LYS A 195 16.81 -4.08 -8.39
N LYS A 196 16.10 -3.53 -7.40
CA LYS A 196 15.84 -4.13 -6.09
C LYS A 196 14.35 -4.52 -5.98
N PRO A 197 13.91 -5.59 -6.68
CA PRO A 197 12.49 -5.97 -6.78
C PRO A 197 11.86 -6.34 -5.43
N GLY A 198 12.61 -7.01 -4.56
CA GLY A 198 12.11 -7.44 -3.26
C GLY A 198 11.73 -6.24 -2.39
N ILE A 199 12.55 -5.20 -2.37
CA ILE A 199 12.25 -3.96 -1.65
C ILE A 199 11.07 -3.24 -2.31
N SER A 200 11.08 -3.12 -3.65
CA SER A 200 10.03 -2.42 -4.41
C SER A 200 8.65 -3.06 -4.21
N ILE A 201 8.49 -4.36 -4.50
CA ILE A 201 7.20 -5.05 -4.35
C ILE A 201 6.86 -5.27 -2.87
N GLY A 202 7.87 -5.59 -2.05
CA GLY A 202 7.67 -5.79 -0.61
C GLY A 202 7.06 -4.55 0.03
N ASN A 203 7.53 -3.36 -0.32
CA ASN A 203 6.95 -2.09 0.12
C ASN A 203 5.46 -1.99 -0.24
N LEU A 204 5.11 -2.18 -1.52
CA LEU A 204 3.73 -2.04 -1.99
C LEU A 204 2.74 -3.02 -1.33
N LEU A 205 3.12 -4.30 -1.26
CA LEU A 205 2.27 -5.33 -0.65
C LEU A 205 2.18 -5.14 0.87
N GLY A 206 3.27 -4.71 1.50
CA GLY A 206 3.31 -4.38 2.92
C GLY A 206 2.42 -3.22 3.29
N SER A 207 2.50 -2.12 2.52
CA SER A 207 1.67 -0.93 2.71
C SER A 207 0.19 -1.27 2.57
N ASN A 208 -0.19 -2.16 1.64
CA ASN A 208 -1.58 -2.61 1.54
C ASN A 208 -2.04 -3.41 2.78
N ILE A 209 -1.24 -4.38 3.23
CA ILE A 209 -1.54 -5.15 4.44
C ILE A 209 -1.62 -4.21 5.66
N PHE A 210 -0.70 -3.26 5.77
CA PHE A 210 -0.66 -2.27 6.84
C PHE A 210 -1.89 -1.38 6.84
N ASN A 211 -2.27 -0.83 5.68
CA ASN A 211 -3.43 0.04 5.54
C ASN A 211 -4.73 -0.70 5.90
N LEU A 212 -4.91 -1.93 5.42
CA LEU A 212 -6.13 -2.70 5.68
C LEU A 212 -6.24 -3.22 7.11
N LEU A 213 -5.17 -3.76 7.67
CA LEU A 213 -5.22 -4.43 8.97
C LEU A 213 -4.77 -3.55 10.12
N PHE A 214 -3.69 -2.78 9.94
CA PHE A 214 -3.15 -1.95 11.03
C PHE A 214 -3.86 -0.60 11.12
N VAL A 215 -3.96 0.18 10.04
CA VAL A 215 -4.56 1.52 10.09
C VAL A 215 -6.03 1.45 10.50
N ILE A 216 -6.82 0.62 9.82
CA ILE A 216 -8.24 0.42 10.18
C ILE A 216 -8.36 -0.31 11.52
N GLY A 217 -7.53 -1.34 11.77
CA GLY A 217 -7.60 -2.10 13.01
C GLY A 217 -7.32 -1.26 14.25
N LEU A 218 -6.26 -0.46 14.23
CA LEU A 218 -5.90 0.44 15.31
C LEU A 218 -6.99 1.49 15.57
N ASN A 219 -7.49 2.13 14.52
CA ASN A 219 -8.55 3.13 14.67
C ASN A 219 -9.88 2.52 15.13
N SER A 220 -10.19 1.28 14.74
CA SER A 220 -11.39 0.58 15.18
C SER A 220 -11.39 0.25 16.68
N LEU A 221 -10.23 0.29 17.35
CA LEU A 221 -10.17 0.18 18.82
C LEU A 221 -10.77 1.40 19.53
N PHE A 222 -10.81 2.56 18.86
CA PHE A 222 -11.22 3.83 19.44
C PHE A 222 -12.50 4.38 18.82
N PHE A 223 -12.81 3.99 17.58
CA PHE A 223 -13.95 4.52 16.81
C PHE A 223 -14.77 3.37 16.20
N THR A 224 -16.09 3.56 16.11
CA THR A 224 -16.94 2.73 15.24
C THR A 224 -16.91 3.34 13.84
N ILE A 225 -16.19 2.70 12.92
CA ILE A 225 -15.88 3.23 11.60
C ILE A 225 -16.92 2.72 10.59
N PRO A 226 -17.76 3.56 9.96
CA PRO A 226 -18.62 3.13 8.87
C PRO A 226 -17.77 2.70 7.68
N VAL A 227 -18.20 1.64 6.99
CA VAL A 227 -17.47 1.16 5.80
C VAL A 227 -17.63 2.16 4.65
N PRO A 228 -16.62 2.34 3.80
CA PRO A 228 -16.79 3.05 2.53
C PRO A 228 -17.75 2.30 1.61
N GLU A 229 -18.15 2.91 0.49
CA GLU A 229 -19.07 2.28 -0.43
C GLU A 229 -18.56 0.93 -0.92
N MET A 230 -19.42 -0.09 -0.91
CA MET A 230 -19.03 -1.46 -1.28
C MET A 230 -18.44 -1.55 -2.69
N LYS A 231 -18.83 -0.65 -3.60
CA LYS A 231 -18.26 -0.57 -4.95
C LYS A 231 -16.74 -0.33 -4.92
N ASP A 232 -16.26 0.57 -4.05
CA ASP A 232 -14.85 0.94 -3.97
C ASP A 232 -14.03 -0.18 -3.31
N ILE A 233 -14.62 -0.85 -2.32
CA ILE A 233 -14.06 -2.05 -1.70
C ILE A 233 -13.92 -3.18 -2.74
N PHE A 234 -14.91 -3.36 -3.62
CA PHE A 234 -14.82 -4.35 -4.69
C PHE A 234 -13.78 -3.97 -5.75
N VAL A 235 -13.65 -2.69 -6.11
CA VAL A 235 -12.57 -2.22 -7.00
C VAL A 235 -11.20 -2.56 -6.40
N MET A 236 -10.99 -2.25 -5.12
CA MET A 236 -9.76 -2.61 -4.39
C MET A 236 -9.50 -4.12 -4.41
N ALA A 237 -10.54 -4.94 -4.21
CA ALA A 237 -10.43 -6.40 -4.28
C ALA A 237 -10.05 -6.87 -5.70
N ILE A 238 -10.62 -6.28 -6.75
CA ILE A 238 -10.28 -6.58 -8.15
C ILE A 238 -8.80 -6.28 -8.43
N PHE A 239 -8.30 -5.12 -8.01
CA PHE A 239 -6.87 -4.79 -8.13
C PHE A 239 -5.99 -5.79 -7.39
N THR A 240 -6.38 -6.19 -6.18
CA THR A 240 -5.64 -7.19 -5.39
C THR A 240 -5.63 -8.57 -6.08
N ILE A 241 -6.76 -8.98 -6.66
CA ILE A 241 -6.84 -10.23 -7.44
C ILE A 241 -5.95 -10.15 -8.69
N ALA A 242 -5.91 -9.00 -9.37
CA ALA A 242 -5.06 -8.80 -10.55
C ALA A 242 -3.57 -9.03 -10.23
N ILE A 243 -3.11 -8.59 -9.05
CA ILE A 243 -1.76 -8.89 -8.55
C ILE A 243 -1.52 -10.40 -8.41
N PHE A 244 -2.46 -11.10 -7.78
CA PHE A 244 -2.31 -12.55 -7.59
C PHE A 244 -2.22 -13.29 -8.93
N VAL A 245 -3.03 -12.89 -9.92
CA VAL A 245 -3.00 -13.44 -11.28
C VAL A 245 -1.69 -13.13 -12.01
N LEU A 246 -1.10 -11.94 -11.80
CA LEU A 246 0.20 -11.58 -12.35
C LEU A 246 1.30 -12.54 -11.87
N PHE A 247 1.34 -12.84 -10.57
CA PHE A 247 2.44 -13.63 -9.99
C PHE A 247 2.25 -15.15 -10.14
N ILE A 248 1.03 -15.65 -10.37
CA ILE A 248 0.79 -17.08 -10.60
C ILE A 248 1.22 -17.55 -12.00
N ARG A 249 1.18 -16.69 -13.03
CA ARG A 249 1.46 -17.07 -14.43
C ARG A 249 2.95 -17.19 -14.75
N LYS A 250 3.38 -18.31 -15.36
CA LYS A 250 4.81 -18.59 -15.66
C LYS A 250 5.46 -17.52 -16.56
N ILE A 251 4.71 -16.95 -17.48
CA ILE A 251 5.14 -15.88 -18.39
C ILE A 251 4.66 -14.55 -17.80
N CYS A 252 5.60 -13.70 -17.37
CA CYS A 252 5.27 -12.40 -16.79
C CYS A 252 5.54 -11.29 -17.82
N GLU A 253 4.52 -10.93 -18.59
CA GLU A 253 4.56 -9.72 -19.43
C GLU A 253 4.25 -8.48 -18.60
N THR A 254 5.17 -8.18 -17.70
CA THR A 254 5.13 -7.07 -16.73
C THR A 254 4.77 -5.71 -17.32
N ARG A 255 5.18 -5.41 -18.55
CA ARG A 255 4.81 -4.15 -19.24
C ARG A 255 3.34 -4.07 -19.59
N VAL A 256 2.78 -5.16 -20.12
CA VAL A 256 1.36 -5.22 -20.48
C VAL A 256 0.53 -5.08 -19.23
N TRP A 257 0.89 -5.79 -18.16
CA TRP A 257 0.23 -5.65 -16.86
C TRP A 257 0.40 -4.26 -16.26
N GLY A 258 1.57 -3.63 -16.39
CA GLY A 258 1.77 -2.24 -15.96
C GLY A 258 0.80 -1.27 -16.65
N ILE A 259 0.66 -1.40 -17.98
CA ILE A 259 -0.30 -0.60 -18.76
C ILE A 259 -1.74 -0.90 -18.34
N LEU A 260 -2.10 -2.17 -18.15
CA LEU A 260 -3.46 -2.57 -17.75
C LEU A 260 -3.82 -2.04 -16.36
N LEU A 261 -2.90 -2.11 -15.40
CA LEU A 261 -3.10 -1.58 -14.04
C LEU A 261 -3.27 -0.06 -14.06
N LEU A 262 -2.43 0.65 -14.82
CA LEU A 262 -2.54 2.10 -14.99
C LEU A 262 -3.83 2.52 -15.69
N GLY A 263 -4.20 1.81 -16.76
CA GLY A 263 -5.44 2.05 -17.48
C GLY A 263 -6.67 1.80 -16.60
N GLY A 264 -6.67 0.71 -15.82
CA GLY A 264 -7.73 0.43 -14.86
C GLY A 264 -7.81 1.48 -13.75
N TYR A 265 -6.66 1.95 -13.25
CA TYR A 265 -6.61 3.00 -12.24
C TYR A 265 -7.15 4.33 -12.77
N LEU A 266 -6.73 4.71 -13.98
CA LEU A 266 -7.24 5.91 -14.65
C LEU A 266 -8.76 5.81 -14.85
N LEU A 267 -9.27 4.67 -15.31
CA LEU A 267 -10.70 4.45 -15.48
C LEU A 267 -11.46 4.60 -14.15
N TYR A 268 -10.91 4.05 -13.07
CA TYR A 268 -11.48 4.19 -11.73
C TYR A 268 -11.53 5.66 -11.27
N ILE A 269 -10.44 6.42 -11.47
CA ILE A 269 -10.41 7.85 -11.15
C ILE A 269 -11.43 8.63 -11.99
N LEU A 270 -11.53 8.37 -13.29
CA LEU A 270 -12.51 9.05 -14.15
C LEU A 270 -13.96 8.78 -13.72
N PHE A 271 -14.27 7.53 -13.38
CA PHE A 271 -15.58 7.13 -12.85
C PHE A 271 -15.88 7.82 -11.51
N LEU A 272 -14.88 7.88 -10.63
CA LEU A 272 -15.02 8.46 -9.31
C LEU A 272 -15.28 9.98 -9.34
N PHE A 273 -14.74 10.68 -10.34
CA PHE A 273 -15.03 12.09 -10.61
C PHE A 273 -16.31 12.32 -11.43
N GLY A 274 -17.06 11.26 -11.80
CA GLY A 274 -18.29 11.36 -12.57
C GLY A 274 -18.08 11.81 -14.02
N ILE A 275 -16.87 11.64 -14.55
CA ILE A 275 -16.55 11.95 -15.96
C ILE A 275 -17.10 10.86 -16.89
N ILE A 276 -17.21 9.62 -16.40
CA ILE A 276 -17.75 8.45 -17.09
C ILE A 276 -18.70 7.66 -16.21
#